data_AF-A0A9X1P3X9-F1
#
_entry.id   AF-A0A9X1P3X9-F1
#
_cell.length_a   1.000
_cell.length_b   1.000
_cell.length_c   1.000
_cell.angle_alpha   90.00
_cell.angle_beta   90.00
_cell.angle_gamma   90.00
#
_symmetry.space_group_name_H-M   'P 1'
#
loop_
_entity.id
_entity.type
_entity.pdbx_description
1 polymer ?
#
loop_
_entity_poly.entity_id
_entity_poly.type
_entity_poly.pdbx_seq_one_letter_code
_entity_poly.pdbx_strand_id
1 'polypeptide(L)' 'MAARKPFLGPVEIDEDLTELLRVAKETRVTDEQLHEQRVSFAFGNAPDSDLITKDSVRAASKRIRLVEV' A
#
# COMPACT_ATOMS: atom_id res chain seq x y z
N MET A 1 -8.60 -30.33 -12.65
CA MET A 1 -8.80 -29.60 -11.38
C MET A 1 -7.48 -29.64 -10.61
N ALA A 2 -6.93 -28.49 -10.21
CA ALA A 2 -5.68 -28.47 -9.45
C ALA A 2 -5.94 -28.91 -8.00
N ALA A 3 -5.17 -29.88 -7.51
CA ALA A 3 -5.26 -30.34 -6.12
C ALA A 3 -4.92 -29.18 -5.17
N ARG A 4 -5.84 -28.82 -4.29
CA ARG A 4 -5.56 -27.84 -3.22
C ARG A 4 -4.48 -28.42 -2.31
N LYS A 5 -3.30 -27.80 -2.27
CA LYS A 5 -2.25 -28.09 -1.27
C LYS A 5 -2.73 -27.53 0.08
N PRO A 6 -3.20 -28.38 1.00
CA PRO A 6 -4.03 -27.90 2.10
C PRO A 6 -3.21 -27.25 3.23
N PHE A 7 -1.88 -27.44 3.28
CA PHE A 7 -1.05 -26.81 4.30
C PHE A 7 0.32 -26.47 3.72
N LEU A 8 0.70 -25.20 3.80
CA LEU A 8 2.11 -24.84 3.81
C LEU A 8 2.68 -25.45 5.09
N GLY A 9 3.80 -26.16 4.99
CA GLY A 9 4.49 -26.74 6.16
C GLY A 9 4.95 -25.66 7.14
N PRO A 10 5.66 -26.02 8.22
CA PRO A 10 6.25 -25.03 9.12
C PRO A 10 7.09 -24.04 8.31
N VAL A 11 6.77 -22.75 8.43
CA VAL A 11 7.49 -21.67 7.76
C VAL A 11 8.76 -21.43 8.56
N GLU A 12 9.92 -21.61 7.93
CA GLU A 12 11.19 -21.16 8.49
C GLU A 12 11.17 -19.63 8.57
N ILE A 13 11.44 -19.10 9.76
CA ILE A 13 11.48 -17.65 9.96
C ILE A 13 12.83 -17.17 9.44
N ASP A 14 12.77 -16.28 8.45
CA ASP A 14 13.93 -15.54 7.98
C ASP A 14 14.30 -14.47 9.02
N GLU A 15 15.50 -14.61 9.60
CA GLU A 15 16.00 -13.70 10.64
C GLU A 15 16.23 -12.29 10.11
N ASP A 16 16.68 -12.15 8.86
CA ASP A 16 16.89 -10.86 8.21
C ASP A 16 15.53 -10.15 8.01
N LEU A 17 14.51 -10.90 7.57
CA LEU A 17 13.15 -10.37 7.44
C LEU A 17 12.57 -9.95 8.80
N THR A 18 12.88 -10.71 9.85
CA THR A 18 12.42 -10.40 11.21
C THR A 18 13.02 -9.09 11.70
N GLU A 19 14.31 -8.87 11.47
CA GLU A 19 14.97 -7.62 11.83
C GLU A 19 14.46 -6.44 11.00
N LEU A 20 14.27 -6.62 9.68
CA LEU A 20 13.67 -5.59 8.83
C LEU A 20 12.26 -5.20 9.31
N LEU A 21 11.44 -6.18 9.70
CA LEU A 21 10.11 -5.92 10.24
C LEU A 21 10.17 -5.16 11.57
N ARG A 22 11.11 -5.52 12.45
CA ARG A 22 11.32 -4.82 13.72
C ARG A 22 11.64 -3.34 13.49
N VAL A 23 12.60 -3.05 12.60
CA VAL A 23 12.98 -1.69 12.22
C VAL A 23 11.81 -0.93 11.56
N ALA A 24 11.08 -1.58 10.66
CA ALA A 24 9.93 -0.98 9.99
C ALA A 24 8.83 -0.55 10.97
N LYS A 25 8.56 -1.36 12.01
CA LYS A 25 7.56 -1.04 13.04
C LYS A 25 7.94 0.15 13.92
N GLU A 26 9.23 0.38 14.11
CA GLU A 26 9.75 1.51 14.91
C GLU A 26 9.88 2.80 14.10
N THR A 27 9.83 2.69 12.76
CA THR A 27 9.94 3.83 11.86
C THR A 27 8.72 4.74 11.99
N ARG A 28 8.93 5.97 12.46
CA ARG A 28 7.89 6.99 12.50
C ARG A 28 7.63 7.53 11.11
N VAL A 29 6.37 7.53 10.70
CA VAL A 29 5.91 8.10 9.42
C VAL A 29 5.13 9.37 9.71
N THR A 30 5.46 10.46 9.02
CA THR A 30 4.73 11.72 9.14
C THR A 30 3.45 11.70 8.29
N ASP A 31 2.48 12.56 8.61
CA ASP A 31 1.26 12.69 7.81
C ASP A 31 1.54 13.08 6.35
N GLU A 32 2.59 13.86 6.13
CA GLU A 32 3.04 14.25 4.79
C GLU A 32 3.60 13.06 4.01
N GLN A 33 4.43 12.23 4.64
CA GLN A 33 4.96 11.00 4.04
C GLN A 33 3.83 10.03 3.72
N LEU A 34 2.90 9.84 4.66
CA LEU A 34 1.73 8.97 4.45
C LEU A 34 0.82 9.51 3.34
N HIS A 35 0.68 10.84 3.23
CA HIS A 35 -0.06 11.47 2.13
C HIS A 35 0.60 11.20 0.77
N GLU A 36 1.90 11.44 0.63
CA GLU A 36 2.60 11.20 -0.64
C GLU A 36 2.66 9.71 -1.01
N GLN A 37 2.74 8.80 -0.03
CA GLN A 37 2.65 7.36 -0.28
C GLN A 37 1.27 6.97 -0.84
N ARG A 38 0.18 7.50 -0.28
CA ARG A 38 -1.18 7.29 -0.80
C ARG A 38 -1.34 7.82 -2.23
N VAL A 39 -0.75 8.99 -2.52
CA VAL A 39 -0.75 9.57 -3.87
C VAL A 39 -0.01 8.65 -4.84
N SER A 40 1.19 8.19 -4.47
CA SER A 40 1.98 7.31 -5.32
C SER A 40 1.31 5.95 -5.53
N PHE A 41 0.68 5.41 -4.49
CA PHE A 41 -0.10 4.16 -4.59
C PHE A 41 -1.27 4.30 -5.57
N ALA A 42 -2.10 5.33 -5.41
CA ALA A 42 -3.27 5.50 -6.28
C ALA A 42 -2.90 5.77 -7.74
N PHE A 43 -1.85 6.58 -7.99
CA PHE A 43 -1.34 6.77 -9.35
C PHE A 43 -0.72 5.50 -9.94
N GLY A 44 0.12 4.79 -9.17
CA GLY A 44 0.76 3.55 -9.63
C GLY A 44 -0.23 2.42 -9.93
N ASN A 45 -1.43 2.46 -9.34
CA ASN A 45 -2.52 1.52 -9.60
C ASN A 45 -3.50 2.00 -10.70
N ALA A 46 -3.19 3.09 -11.42
CA ALA A 46 -4.01 3.60 -12.53
C ALA A 46 -3.27 3.58 -13.89
N PRO A 47 -2.67 2.45 -14.31
CA PRO A 47 -1.83 2.40 -15.51
C PRO A 47 -2.57 2.69 -16.83
N ASP A 48 -3.87 2.40 -16.91
CA ASP A 48 -4.65 2.47 -18.15
C ASP A 48 -5.54 3.72 -18.25
N SER A 49 -5.22 4.78 -17.51
CA SER A 49 -6.05 5.99 -17.46
C SER A 49 -5.28 7.26 -17.80
N ASP A 50 -5.59 7.83 -18.97
CA ASP A 50 -5.07 9.14 -19.40
C ASP A 50 -5.55 10.30 -18.51
N LEU A 51 -6.63 10.09 -17.76
CA LEU A 51 -7.23 11.10 -16.88
C LEU A 51 -6.65 11.12 -15.46
N ILE A 52 -5.92 10.07 -15.06
CA ILE A 52 -5.40 9.93 -13.70
C ILE A 52 -3.90 10.25 -13.74
N THR A 53 -3.58 11.50 -13.47
CA THR A 53 -2.20 11.97 -13.30
C THR A 53 -1.83 12.01 -11.83
N LYS A 54 -0.53 11.95 -11.51
CA LYS A 54 -0.05 12.09 -10.13
C LYS A 54 -0.54 13.39 -9.47
N ASP A 55 -0.64 14.47 -10.24
CA ASP A 55 -1.16 15.76 -9.75
C ASP A 55 -2.68 15.74 -9.49
N SER A 56 -3.45 15.08 -10.36
CA SER A 56 -4.89 14.89 -10.13
C SER A 56 -5.16 14.10 -8.85
N VAL A 57 -4.38 13.04 -8.62
CA VAL A 57 -4.46 12.21 -7.40
C VAL A 57 -4.07 13.03 -6.17
N ARG A 58 -3.00 13.83 -6.25
CA ARG A 58 -2.58 14.72 -5.15
C ARG A 58 -3.63 15.76 -4.80
N ALA A 59 -4.37 16.27 -5.78
CA ALA A 59 -5.48 17.19 -5.53
C ALA A 59 -6.66 16.45 -4.85
N ALA A 60 -7.02 15.27 -5.36
CA ALA A 60 -8.14 14.47 -4.86
C ALA A 60 -7.88 13.92 -3.44
N SER A 61 -6.67 13.48 -3.12
CA SER A 61 -6.32 12.87 -1.82
C SER A 61 -6.46 13.81 -0.61
N LYS A 62 -6.67 15.12 -0.84
CA LYS A 62 -6.88 16.12 0.21
C LYS A 62 -8.35 16.25 0.64
N ARG A 63 -9.29 15.67 -0.09
CA ARG A 63 -10.73 15.85 0.13
C ARG A 63 -11.46 14.53 -0.05
N ILE A 64 -12.38 14.23 0.88
CA ILE A 64 -13.26 13.06 0.77
C ILE A 64 -14.66 13.60 0.45
N ARG A 65 -15.27 13.12 -0.63
CA ARG A 65 -16.69 13.37 -0.89
C ARG A 65 -17.51 12.39 -0.07
N LEU A 66 -18.26 12.90 0.89
CA LEU A 66 -19.29 12.13 1.58
C LEU A 66 -20.52 12.07 0.67
N VAL A 67 -21.08 10.88 0.49
CA VAL A 67 -22.36 10.68 -0.20
C VAL A 67 -23.37 10.36 0.89
N GLU A 68 -24.48 11.09 0.94
CA GLU A 68 -25.60 10.72 1.82
C GLU A 68 -26.19 9.40 1.31
N VAL A 69 -26.39 8.45 2.22
CA VAL A 69 -26.99 7.15 1.98
C VAL A 69 -28.44 7.19 2.44
#